data_AF-A0A1G3H6T7-F1
#
_entry.id   AF-A0A1G3H6T7-F1
#
_cell.length_a   1.000
_cell.length_b   1.000
_cell.length_c   1.000
_cell.angle_alpha   90.00
_cell.angle_beta   90.00
_cell.angle_gamma   90.00
#
_symmetry.space_group_name_H-M   'P 1'
#
loop_
_entity.id
_entity.type
_entity.pdbx_description
1 polymer ?
#
loop_
_entity_poly.entity_id
_entity_poly.type
_entity_poly.pdbx_seq_one_letter_code
_entity_poly.pdbx_strand_id
1 'polypeptide(L)'
;MRSLHRTNASRGRAGYLLAATGMLLAAPLAQAAGAVTMSPALFGIPVDFILFGATLLGVALFHHYVLQVALTGLVTISTYKILFTGFKTGAGIAGFGAHMGHEWVLLVNLLGLLVGFALLARHFEDSGVPEVLPKLLPEGWLGPFMLLVIIFVLSGFLDNIAAALIGATVAASVFRRKVHIGYLAAIVAASNGGGAGSVVGDTTTTMMWLDGVSPLDVVEAYIASGVALVVFGIPAALLQHRHMAISREFKASHHIDWARVGIVIFILVGAIVTNVTVNLKFAAAADHFPFLGAAVWVALLLAVPLRKPEWSLIPGAFKGSVFLLSLVTCASMMPVEELPPASWPTALALGFISAVFDNIPLTALALKQGGYDWGFLAYAVGFGGSMLWFGSSAGVAVANLFPEAKSVGQWLRHGWFIAVGYIVGFFALLVVLGWHPHEKHKEDAPAVQAQPATAPGSAGGVTPAIGSPGYQ
;
A
#
# COMPACT_ATOMS: atom_id res chain seq x y z
N MET A 1 12.11 24.01 -45.62
CA MET A 1 11.05 23.55 -44.69
C MET A 1 11.64 22.99 -43.39
N ARG A 2 12.28 23.83 -42.57
CA ARG A 2 12.74 23.49 -41.20
C ARG A 2 12.71 24.76 -40.34
N SER A 3 11.54 25.21 -39.89
CA SER A 3 11.47 26.25 -38.83
C SER A 3 10.12 26.38 -38.08
N LEU A 4 9.28 25.33 -37.98
CA LEU A 4 7.94 25.45 -37.35
C LEU A 4 7.67 24.46 -36.20
N HIS A 5 8.69 24.04 -35.43
CA HIS A 5 8.52 23.10 -34.32
C HIS A 5 9.12 23.54 -32.97
N ARG A 6 9.07 24.85 -32.67
CA ARG A 6 9.44 25.36 -31.33
C ARG A 6 8.54 26.51 -30.88
N THR A 7 7.26 26.26 -30.62
CA THR A 7 6.42 27.30 -29.97
C THR A 7 5.24 26.81 -29.13
N ASN A 8 5.12 25.51 -28.79
CA ASN A 8 4.02 25.03 -27.92
C ASN A 8 4.43 24.46 -26.55
N ALA A 9 5.72 24.45 -26.20
CA ALA A 9 6.18 23.88 -24.93
C ALA A 9 6.27 24.87 -23.74
N SER A 10 6.07 26.18 -23.97
CA SER A 10 6.26 27.21 -22.93
C SER A 10 4.96 27.74 -22.30
N ARG A 11 3.80 27.56 -22.93
CA ARG A 11 2.50 28.06 -22.40
C ARG A 11 1.87 27.14 -21.34
N GLY A 12 2.26 25.87 -21.28
CA GLY A 12 1.77 24.93 -20.28
C GLY A 12 2.44 25.03 -18.91
N ARG A 13 3.63 25.64 -18.79
CA ARG A 13 4.37 25.73 -17.51
C ARG A 13 4.05 26.98 -16.69
N ALA A 14 3.61 28.06 -17.34
CA ALA A 14 3.31 29.33 -16.66
C ALA A 14 1.97 29.32 -15.89
N GLY A 15 1.00 28.51 -16.32
CA GLY A 15 -0.31 28.40 -15.65
C GLY A 15 -0.25 27.71 -14.29
N TYR A 16 0.65 26.74 -14.09
CA TYR A 16 0.79 26.01 -12.82
C TYR A 16 1.52 26.81 -11.73
N LEU A 17 2.36 27.78 -12.11
CA LEU A 17 3.07 28.63 -11.16
C LEU A 17 2.22 29.78 -10.62
N LEU A 18 1.25 30.28 -11.39
CA LEU A 18 0.41 31.43 -11.03
C LEU A 18 -0.74 31.08 -10.07
N ALA A 19 -1.29 29.86 -10.14
CA ALA A 19 -2.28 29.39 -9.16
C ALA A 19 -1.64 29.10 -7.79
N ALA A 20 -0.38 28.66 -7.77
CA ALA A 20 0.38 28.45 -6.54
C ALA A 20 0.85 29.76 -5.87
N THR A 21 1.14 30.82 -6.65
CA THR A 21 1.60 32.10 -6.09
C THR A 21 0.48 32.98 -5.53
N GLY A 22 -0.76 32.85 -6.02
CA GLY A 22 -1.90 33.61 -5.50
C GLY A 22 -2.29 33.28 -4.06
N MET A 23 -2.09 32.04 -3.61
CA MET A 23 -2.34 31.62 -2.23
C MET A 23 -1.15 31.85 -1.28
N LEU A 24 0.06 32.07 -1.82
CA LEU A 24 1.28 32.27 -1.02
C LEU A 24 1.39 33.65 -0.37
N LEU A 25 0.63 34.65 -0.84
CA LEU A 25 0.68 36.02 -0.31
C LEU A 25 -0.31 36.30 0.83
N ALA A 26 -1.24 35.38 1.13
CA ALA A 26 -2.20 35.54 2.24
C ALA A 26 -1.73 34.89 3.56
N ALA A 27 -0.69 34.04 3.51
CA ALA A 27 -0.27 33.19 4.62
C ALA A 27 0.45 33.90 5.80
N PRO A 28 1.29 34.95 5.61
CA PRO A 28 2.05 35.51 6.73
C PRO A 28 1.19 36.31 7.72
N LEU A 29 -0.04 36.69 7.34
CA LEU A 29 -0.92 37.52 8.17
C LEU A 29 -1.81 36.71 9.12
N ALA A 30 -2.07 35.43 8.83
CA ALA A 30 -2.94 34.59 9.66
C ALA A 30 -2.21 34.01 10.89
N GLN A 31 -0.91 33.73 10.81
CA GLN A 31 -0.14 33.18 11.94
C GLN A 31 0.12 34.21 13.06
N ALA A 32 -0.07 35.51 12.81
CA ALA A 32 0.11 36.56 13.81
C ALA A 32 -1.09 36.73 14.77
N ALA A 33 -2.24 36.09 14.50
CA ALA A 33 -3.51 36.43 15.16
C ALA A 33 -3.99 35.43 16.24
N GLY A 34 -3.29 34.33 16.50
CA GLY A 34 -3.67 33.38 17.57
C GLY A 34 -5.09 32.81 17.46
N ALA A 35 -5.70 32.86 16.28
CA ALA A 35 -7.03 32.31 16.03
C ALA A 35 -6.92 30.81 15.80
N VAL A 36 -7.80 30.04 16.43
CA VAL A 36 -8.00 28.61 16.16
C VAL A 36 -8.23 28.44 14.67
N THR A 37 -7.22 27.99 13.94
CA THR A 37 -7.26 27.77 12.50
C THR A 37 -8.16 26.58 12.24
N MET A 38 -9.42 26.82 11.88
CA MET A 38 -10.19 25.79 11.18
C MET A 38 -9.39 25.43 9.91
N SER A 39 -9.07 24.15 9.75
CA SER A 39 -8.41 23.64 8.55
C SER A 39 -9.16 24.15 7.33
N PRO A 40 -8.50 24.82 6.36
CA PRO A 40 -9.18 25.29 5.17
C PRO A 40 -9.90 24.12 4.49
N ALA A 41 -11.22 24.26 4.30
CA ALA A 41 -12.06 23.26 3.67
C ALA A 41 -12.72 23.84 2.41
N LEU A 42 -12.78 23.04 1.35
CA LEU A 42 -13.49 23.36 0.12
C LEU A 42 -14.67 22.40 -0.01
N PHE A 43 -15.89 22.91 -0.12
CA PHE A 43 -17.13 22.10 -0.14
C PHE A 43 -17.28 21.15 1.06
N GLY A 44 -16.74 21.53 2.23
CA GLY A 44 -16.77 20.69 3.44
C GLY A 44 -15.74 19.57 3.46
N ILE A 45 -14.81 19.51 2.50
CA ILE A 45 -13.68 18.57 2.48
C ILE A 45 -12.40 19.34 2.81
N PRO A 46 -11.59 18.88 3.79
CA PRO A 46 -10.28 19.47 4.06
C PRO A 46 -9.40 19.55 2.82
N VAL A 47 -8.71 20.67 2.66
CA VAL A 47 -7.80 20.86 1.53
C VAL A 47 -6.69 19.79 1.52
N ASP A 48 -6.26 19.29 2.68
CA ASP A 48 -5.35 18.13 2.79
C ASP A 48 -5.84 16.93 1.97
N PHE A 49 -7.11 16.54 2.14
CA PHE A 49 -7.71 15.42 1.40
C PHE A 49 -7.85 15.71 -0.09
N ILE A 50 -8.11 16.95 -0.47
CA ILE A 50 -8.18 17.35 -1.89
C ILE A 50 -6.80 17.23 -2.53
N LEU A 51 -5.75 17.72 -1.87
CA LEU A 51 -4.37 17.62 -2.36
C LEU A 51 -3.91 16.16 -2.43
N PHE A 52 -4.29 15.34 -1.45
CA PHE A 52 -4.01 13.90 -1.44
C PHE A 52 -4.74 13.18 -2.57
N GLY A 53 -6.05 13.38 -2.71
CA GLY A 53 -6.85 12.82 -3.81
C GLY A 53 -6.35 13.27 -5.18
N ALA A 54 -5.93 14.54 -5.33
CA ALA A 54 -5.32 15.04 -6.55
C ALA A 54 -3.96 14.38 -6.84
N THR A 55 -3.17 14.09 -5.81
CA THR A 55 -1.90 13.34 -5.95
C THR A 55 -2.18 11.93 -6.45
N LEU A 56 -3.13 11.21 -5.84
CA LEU A 56 -3.51 9.86 -6.26
C LEU A 56 -4.07 9.83 -7.69
N LEU A 57 -4.95 10.79 -8.02
CA LEU A 57 -5.46 10.94 -9.38
C LEU A 57 -4.35 11.28 -10.38
N GLY A 58 -3.40 12.12 -9.99
CA GLY A 58 -2.23 12.44 -10.80
C GLY A 58 -1.38 11.21 -11.11
N VAL A 59 -1.18 10.31 -10.13
CA VAL A 59 -0.47 9.05 -10.34
C VAL A 59 -1.19 8.18 -11.37
N ALA A 60 -2.52 8.08 -11.27
CA ALA A 60 -3.33 7.32 -12.23
C ALA A 60 -3.28 7.92 -13.65
N LEU A 61 -3.40 9.25 -13.79
CA LEU A 61 -3.42 9.93 -15.08
C LEU A 61 -2.03 10.00 -15.73
N PHE A 62 -0.97 10.20 -14.94
CA PHE A 62 0.41 10.37 -15.41
C PHE A 62 1.28 9.16 -15.06
N HIS A 63 0.82 7.96 -15.40
CA HIS A 63 1.48 6.68 -15.10
C HIS A 63 2.94 6.53 -15.62
N HIS A 64 3.39 7.38 -16.54
CA HIS A 64 4.79 7.44 -16.96
C HIS A 64 5.70 8.28 -16.05
N TYR A 65 5.12 9.11 -15.19
CA TYR A 65 5.79 10.04 -14.29
C TYR A 65 5.39 9.82 -12.81
N VAL A 66 5.01 8.60 -12.45
CA VAL A 66 4.46 8.25 -11.12
C VAL A 66 5.31 8.73 -9.95
N LEU A 67 6.63 8.55 -10.04
CA LEU A 67 7.55 9.00 -9.00
C LEU A 67 7.56 10.52 -8.86
N GLN A 68 7.60 11.24 -9.99
CA GLN A 68 7.59 12.70 -9.98
C GLN A 68 6.29 13.25 -9.43
N VAL A 69 5.15 12.63 -9.76
CA VAL A 69 3.84 13.04 -9.23
C VAL A 69 3.78 12.79 -7.73
N ALA A 70 4.18 11.61 -7.25
CA ALA A 70 4.18 11.31 -5.82
C ALA A 70 5.09 12.24 -5.02
N LEU A 71 6.31 12.52 -5.51
CA LEU A 71 7.22 13.46 -4.87
C LEU A 71 6.69 14.90 -4.90
N THR A 72 6.07 15.31 -6.00
CA THR A 72 5.44 16.65 -6.10
C THR A 72 4.30 16.75 -5.09
N GLY A 73 3.42 15.75 -5.04
CA GLY A 73 2.35 15.67 -4.05
C GLY A 73 2.86 15.72 -2.62
N LEU A 74 3.91 14.96 -2.29
CA LEU A 74 4.55 14.99 -0.98
C LEU A 74 5.07 16.37 -0.62
N VAL A 75 5.79 17.03 -1.54
CA VAL A 75 6.30 18.39 -1.32
C VAL A 75 5.15 19.37 -1.14
N THR A 76 4.11 19.28 -1.98
CA THR A 76 2.94 20.17 -1.93
C THR A 76 2.17 20.00 -0.61
N ILE A 77 1.85 18.78 -0.19
CA ILE A 77 1.12 18.50 1.05
C ILE A 77 1.97 18.91 2.26
N SER A 78 3.26 18.54 2.29
CA SER A 78 4.15 18.92 3.40
C SER A 78 4.26 20.44 3.54
N THR A 79 4.44 21.15 2.42
CA THR A 79 4.51 22.61 2.41
C THR A 79 3.19 23.23 2.87
N TYR A 80 2.06 22.70 2.39
CA TYR A 80 0.74 23.15 2.81
C TYR A 80 0.56 23.00 4.32
N LYS A 81 0.88 21.83 4.89
CA LYS A 81 0.75 21.61 6.34
C LYS A 81 1.70 22.47 7.17
N ILE A 82 2.94 22.62 6.72
CA ILE A 82 3.91 23.50 7.39
C ILE A 82 3.41 24.95 7.45
N LEU A 83 2.77 25.44 6.39
CA LEU A 83 2.36 26.84 6.28
C LEU A 83 0.98 27.14 6.89
N PHE A 84 0.03 26.21 6.80
CA PHE A 84 -1.39 26.51 7.04
C PHE A 84 -2.05 25.72 8.17
N THR A 85 -1.89 24.39 8.24
CA THR A 85 -2.68 23.55 9.17
C THR A 85 -1.90 23.04 10.37
N GLY A 86 -0.57 22.93 10.28
CA GLY A 86 0.26 22.27 11.27
C GLY A 86 0.10 20.74 11.30
N PHE A 87 0.73 20.12 12.29
CA PHE A 87 0.74 18.69 12.57
C PHE A 87 0.26 18.46 14.01
N LYS A 88 -0.19 17.25 14.34
CA LYS A 88 -0.54 16.88 15.74
C LYS A 88 0.62 17.09 16.71
N THR A 89 1.84 16.95 16.21
CA THR A 89 3.11 17.12 16.92
C THR A 89 3.56 18.58 17.05
N GLY A 90 2.84 19.53 16.44
CA GLY A 90 3.16 20.96 16.48
C GLY A 90 3.00 21.66 15.14
N ALA A 91 3.17 22.98 15.13
CA ALA A 91 3.09 23.80 13.92
C ALA A 91 4.43 23.90 13.18
N GLY A 92 4.36 24.25 11.89
CA GLY A 92 5.54 24.61 11.10
C GLY A 92 6.55 23.48 10.89
N ILE A 93 7.81 23.87 10.65
CA ILE A 93 8.92 22.94 10.37
C ILE A 93 9.23 22.04 11.57
N ALA A 94 9.10 22.56 12.79
CA ALA A 94 9.31 21.77 14.01
C ALA A 94 8.27 20.65 14.13
N GLY A 95 7.00 20.95 13.89
CA GLY A 95 5.93 19.95 13.83
C GLY A 95 6.18 18.88 12.77
N PHE A 96 6.61 19.29 11.57
CA PHE A 96 6.98 18.37 10.50
C PHE A 96 8.16 17.46 10.90
N GLY A 97 9.22 18.02 11.48
CA GLY A 97 10.37 17.25 11.96
C GLY A 97 9.98 16.21 13.01
N ALA A 98 9.13 16.59 13.96
CA ALA A 98 8.58 15.68 14.95
C ALA A 98 7.70 14.60 14.31
N HIS A 99 6.85 14.93 13.33
CA HIS A 99 6.05 13.96 12.58
C HIS A 99 6.94 12.92 11.88
N MET A 100 7.95 13.37 11.14
CA MET A 100 8.90 12.47 10.48
C MET A 100 9.70 11.63 11.49
N GLY A 101 9.99 12.18 12.67
CA GLY A 101 10.61 11.46 13.79
C GLY A 101 9.73 10.37 14.42
N HIS A 102 8.41 10.39 14.22
CA HIS A 102 7.53 9.28 14.59
C HIS A 102 7.41 8.26 13.46
N GLU A 103 7.42 8.70 12.20
CA GLU A 103 7.17 7.83 11.04
C GLU A 103 8.45 7.14 10.51
N TRP A 104 9.65 7.56 10.90
CA TRP A 104 10.89 7.07 10.28
C TRP A 104 11.11 5.56 10.40
N VAL A 105 10.74 4.94 11.53
CA VAL A 105 10.93 3.49 11.70
C VAL A 105 10.06 2.72 10.72
N LEU A 106 8.79 3.12 10.58
CA LEU A 106 7.86 2.55 9.61
C LEU A 106 8.40 2.72 8.19
N LEU A 107 8.86 3.92 7.83
CA LEU A 107 9.37 4.20 6.48
C LEU A 107 10.64 3.40 6.16
N VAL A 108 11.58 3.26 7.11
CA VAL A 108 12.81 2.49 6.92
C VAL A 108 12.53 0.98 6.91
N ASN A 109 11.62 0.50 7.76
CA ASN A 109 11.17 -0.90 7.71
C ASN A 109 10.55 -1.23 6.35
N LEU A 110 9.63 -0.39 5.88
CA LEU A 110 8.99 -0.56 4.57
C LEU A 110 10.02 -0.55 3.44
N LEU A 111 10.96 0.41 3.44
CA LEU A 111 12.04 0.44 2.46
C LEU A 111 12.86 -0.86 2.45
N GLY A 112 13.26 -1.31 3.64
CA GLY A 112 14.04 -2.54 3.81
C GLY A 112 13.28 -3.77 3.31
N LEU A 113 12.00 -3.90 3.68
CA LEU A 113 11.15 -5.01 3.27
C LEU A 113 10.84 -4.99 1.77
N LEU A 114 10.46 -3.85 1.19
CA LEU A 114 10.10 -3.76 -0.23
C LEU A 114 11.28 -4.12 -1.14
N VAL A 115 12.49 -3.62 -0.83
CA VAL A 115 13.69 -3.98 -1.60
C VAL A 115 14.13 -5.42 -1.30
N GLY A 116 14.07 -5.85 -0.04
CA GLY A 116 14.45 -7.20 0.37
C GLY A 116 13.55 -8.29 -0.24
N PHE A 117 12.24 -8.07 -0.25
CA PHE A 117 11.26 -8.97 -0.85
C PHE A 117 11.33 -8.99 -2.37
N ALA A 118 11.68 -7.88 -3.03
CA ALA A 118 11.96 -7.91 -4.46
C ALA A 118 13.13 -8.87 -4.80
N LEU A 119 14.18 -8.90 -3.95
CA LEU A 119 15.29 -9.85 -4.11
C LEU A 119 14.89 -11.30 -3.76
N LEU A 120 14.05 -11.49 -2.74
CA LEU A 120 13.49 -12.79 -2.37
C LEU A 120 12.61 -13.36 -3.49
N ALA A 121 11.71 -12.56 -4.05
CA ALA A 121 10.86 -12.94 -5.16
C ALA A 121 11.70 -13.39 -6.35
N ARG A 122 12.82 -12.70 -6.61
CA ARG A 122 13.76 -13.13 -7.65
C ARG A 122 14.45 -14.46 -7.34
N HIS A 123 14.82 -14.72 -6.08
CA HIS A 123 15.32 -16.05 -5.69
C HIS A 123 14.30 -17.14 -5.97
N PHE A 124 13.02 -16.90 -5.72
CA PHE A 124 11.94 -17.83 -6.03
C PHE A 124 11.77 -18.02 -7.54
N GLU A 125 11.79 -16.94 -8.33
CA GLU A 125 11.70 -17.01 -9.79
C GLU A 125 12.87 -17.82 -10.39
N ASP A 126 14.10 -17.51 -9.98
CA ASP A 126 15.32 -18.21 -10.43
C ASP A 126 15.40 -19.67 -9.94
N SER A 127 14.52 -20.11 -9.04
CA SER A 127 14.57 -21.46 -8.47
C SER A 127 14.10 -22.55 -9.44
N GLY A 128 13.47 -22.21 -10.56
CA GLY A 128 12.91 -23.20 -11.47
C GLY A 128 11.53 -23.74 -11.04
N VAL A 129 11.00 -23.29 -9.89
CA VAL A 129 9.67 -23.70 -9.39
C VAL A 129 8.55 -23.24 -10.33
N PRO A 130 8.52 -21.99 -10.84
CA PRO A 130 7.48 -21.57 -11.80
C PRO A 130 7.37 -22.45 -13.05
N GLU A 131 8.48 -22.97 -13.55
CA GLU A 131 8.59 -23.77 -14.78
C GLU A 131 8.01 -25.19 -14.61
N VAL A 132 7.91 -25.69 -13.37
CA VAL A 132 7.28 -26.98 -13.08
C VAL A 132 5.79 -26.86 -12.81
N LEU A 133 5.26 -25.67 -12.51
CA LEU A 133 3.84 -25.44 -12.23
C LEU A 133 2.90 -25.96 -13.34
N PRO A 134 3.21 -25.82 -14.65
CA PRO A 134 2.37 -26.37 -15.71
C PRO A 134 2.11 -27.89 -15.59
N LYS A 135 3.03 -28.65 -14.97
CA LYS A 135 2.87 -30.11 -14.78
C LYS A 135 1.80 -30.46 -13.74
N LEU A 136 1.47 -29.53 -12.86
CA LEU A 136 0.47 -29.70 -11.81
C LEU A 136 -0.96 -29.41 -12.32
N LEU A 137 -1.10 -28.86 -13.52
CA LEU A 137 -2.38 -28.40 -14.04
C LEU A 137 -3.19 -29.57 -14.63
N PRO A 138 -4.42 -29.83 -14.12
CA PRO A 138 -5.29 -30.86 -14.67
C PRO A 138 -5.83 -30.50 -16.06
N GLU A 139 -6.44 -31.48 -16.74
CA GLU A 139 -7.11 -31.26 -18.02
C GLU A 139 -8.44 -30.50 -17.86
N GLY A 140 -8.95 -29.98 -18.98
CA GLY A 140 -10.24 -29.30 -19.02
C GLY A 140 -10.22 -27.91 -18.40
N TRP A 141 -11.38 -27.48 -17.87
CA TRP A 141 -11.54 -26.17 -17.23
C TRP A 141 -10.91 -26.13 -15.83
N LEU A 142 -10.68 -27.28 -15.19
CA LEU A 142 -10.00 -27.37 -13.90
C LEU A 142 -8.54 -26.92 -14.01
N GLY A 143 -7.90 -27.04 -15.18
CA GLY A 143 -6.53 -26.58 -15.41
C GLY A 143 -6.35 -25.09 -15.13
N PRO A 144 -7.07 -24.21 -15.86
CA PRO A 144 -7.08 -22.78 -15.54
C PRO A 144 -7.50 -22.48 -14.10
N PHE A 145 -8.52 -23.15 -13.55
CA PHE A 145 -8.92 -22.91 -12.16
C PHE A 145 -7.79 -23.24 -11.16
N MET A 146 -7.11 -24.37 -11.34
CA MET A 146 -5.97 -24.78 -10.52
C MET A 146 -4.82 -23.79 -10.64
N LEU A 147 -4.59 -23.22 -11.83
CA LEU A 147 -3.59 -22.16 -11.98
C LEU A 147 -3.93 -20.93 -11.14
N LEU A 148 -5.19 -20.51 -11.08
CA LEU A 148 -5.63 -19.42 -10.19
C LEU A 148 -5.42 -19.78 -8.71
N VAL A 149 -5.71 -21.01 -8.30
CA VAL A 149 -5.44 -21.49 -6.94
C VAL A 149 -3.94 -21.46 -6.62
N ILE A 150 -3.10 -21.90 -7.56
CA ILE A 150 -1.64 -21.84 -7.40
C ILE A 150 -1.18 -20.38 -7.23
N ILE A 151 -1.65 -19.47 -8.09
CA ILE A 151 -1.30 -18.04 -8.01
C ILE A 151 -1.74 -17.46 -6.66
N PHE A 152 -2.93 -17.80 -6.21
CA PHE A 152 -3.45 -17.40 -4.90
C PHE A 152 -2.54 -17.86 -3.75
N VAL A 153 -2.12 -19.13 -3.76
CA VAL A 153 -1.23 -19.67 -2.74
C VAL A 153 0.17 -19.04 -2.82
N LEU A 154 0.72 -18.90 -4.03
CA LEU A 154 2.03 -18.26 -4.25
C LEU A 154 2.04 -16.82 -3.76
N SER A 155 0.98 -16.06 -4.01
CA SER A 155 0.86 -14.69 -3.54
C SER A 155 0.68 -14.57 -2.03
N GLY A 156 0.51 -15.68 -1.30
CA GLY A 156 0.57 -15.69 0.16
C GLY A 156 1.98 -15.48 0.71
N PHE A 157 3.03 -15.58 -0.09
CA PHE A 157 4.41 -15.37 0.36
C PHE A 157 5.33 -14.71 -0.68
N LEU A 158 4.85 -14.51 -1.90
CA LEU A 158 5.45 -13.64 -2.90
C LEU A 158 4.67 -12.34 -2.96
N ASP A 159 5.33 -11.27 -3.40
CA ASP A 159 4.64 -10.02 -3.72
C ASP A 159 3.60 -10.26 -4.83
N ASN A 160 2.48 -9.56 -4.69
CA ASN A 160 1.36 -9.61 -5.63
C ASN A 160 1.77 -9.37 -7.11
N ILE A 161 2.77 -8.52 -7.37
CA ILE A 161 3.31 -8.28 -8.71
C ILE A 161 4.00 -9.54 -9.24
N ALA A 162 4.95 -10.13 -8.51
CA ALA A 162 5.64 -11.33 -8.96
C ALA A 162 4.68 -12.51 -9.13
N ALA A 163 3.76 -12.74 -8.18
CA ALA A 163 2.77 -13.80 -8.29
C ALA A 163 1.89 -13.64 -9.55
N ALA A 164 1.43 -12.42 -9.84
CA ALA A 164 0.66 -12.12 -11.04
C ALA A 164 1.48 -12.29 -12.33
N LEU A 165 2.73 -11.83 -12.37
CA LEU A 165 3.62 -11.97 -13.53
C LEU A 165 3.99 -13.43 -13.81
N ILE A 166 4.30 -14.21 -12.77
CA ILE A 166 4.53 -15.65 -12.87
C ILE A 166 3.26 -16.32 -13.41
N GLY A 167 2.10 -16.04 -12.81
CA GLY A 167 0.81 -16.57 -13.24
C GLY A 167 0.48 -16.25 -14.70
N ALA A 168 0.68 -14.99 -15.11
CA ALA A 168 0.45 -14.51 -16.47
C ALA A 168 1.43 -15.12 -17.48
N THR A 169 2.69 -15.33 -17.10
CA THR A 169 3.71 -15.97 -17.95
C THR A 169 3.43 -17.46 -18.11
N VAL A 170 3.05 -18.15 -17.03
CA VAL A 170 2.60 -19.55 -17.07
C VAL A 170 1.35 -19.67 -17.94
N ALA A 171 0.36 -18.80 -17.76
CA ALA A 171 -0.84 -18.75 -18.59
C ALA A 171 -0.49 -18.53 -20.08
N ALA A 172 0.43 -17.62 -20.38
CA ALA A 172 0.91 -17.38 -21.74
C ALA A 172 1.51 -18.64 -22.37
N SER A 173 2.28 -19.41 -21.60
CA SER A 173 2.89 -20.66 -22.04
C SER A 173 1.84 -21.74 -22.32
N VAL A 174 0.96 -22.01 -21.36
CA VAL A 174 0.01 -23.13 -21.46
C VAL A 174 -1.19 -22.83 -22.37
N PHE A 175 -1.51 -21.57 -22.62
CA PHE A 175 -2.59 -21.15 -23.53
C PHE A 175 -2.07 -20.56 -24.86
N ARG A 176 -0.81 -20.83 -25.24
CA ARG A 176 -0.22 -20.35 -26.52
C ARG A 176 -0.41 -18.84 -26.73
N ARG A 177 -0.23 -18.07 -25.66
CA ARG A 177 -0.44 -16.62 -25.56
C ARG A 177 -1.88 -16.12 -25.81
N LYS A 178 -2.85 -17.02 -25.99
CA LYS A 178 -4.27 -16.67 -26.13
C LYS A 178 -4.94 -16.66 -24.75
N VAL A 179 -4.59 -15.66 -23.96
CA VAL A 179 -5.14 -15.47 -22.61
C VAL A 179 -6.27 -14.45 -22.67
N HIS A 180 -7.48 -14.87 -22.26
CA HIS A 180 -8.66 -14.02 -22.29
C HIS A 180 -8.58 -12.89 -21.25
N ILE A 181 -9.05 -11.68 -21.57
CA ILE A 181 -8.97 -10.51 -20.67
C ILE A 181 -9.61 -10.78 -19.30
N GLY A 182 -10.78 -11.43 -19.28
CA GLY A 182 -11.43 -11.84 -18.02
C GLY A 182 -10.56 -12.80 -17.18
N TYR A 183 -9.75 -13.64 -17.81
CA TYR A 183 -8.83 -14.53 -17.11
C TYR A 183 -7.57 -13.79 -16.62
N LEU A 184 -7.09 -12.77 -17.37
CA LEU A 184 -6.05 -11.85 -16.88
C LEU A 184 -6.53 -11.10 -15.63
N ALA A 185 -7.78 -10.63 -15.62
CA ALA A 185 -8.39 -10.03 -14.43
C ALA A 185 -8.47 -11.03 -13.26
N ALA A 186 -8.80 -12.28 -13.53
CA ALA A 186 -8.81 -13.34 -12.53
C ALA A 186 -7.42 -13.67 -11.97
N ILE A 187 -6.35 -13.62 -12.79
CA ILE A 187 -4.97 -13.76 -12.32
C ILE A 187 -4.64 -12.67 -11.30
N VAL A 188 -5.01 -11.42 -11.59
CA VAL A 188 -4.78 -10.27 -10.71
C VAL A 188 -5.63 -10.34 -9.43
N ALA A 189 -6.87 -10.84 -9.54
CA ALA A 189 -7.72 -11.09 -8.37
C ALA A 189 -7.21 -12.24 -7.51
N ALA A 190 -6.67 -13.29 -8.12
CA ALA A 190 -6.06 -14.41 -7.42
C ALA A 190 -4.79 -13.98 -6.67
N SER A 191 -3.91 -13.19 -7.31
CA SER A 191 -2.72 -12.67 -6.63
C SER A 191 -3.10 -11.78 -5.45
N ASN A 192 -3.94 -10.76 -5.68
CA ASN A 192 -4.31 -9.82 -4.63
C ASN A 192 -5.09 -10.49 -3.48
N GLY A 193 -6.03 -11.38 -3.80
CA GLY A 193 -6.77 -12.14 -2.79
C GLY A 193 -5.89 -13.11 -1.99
N GLY A 194 -4.89 -13.71 -2.64
CA GLY A 194 -3.92 -14.59 -2.00
C GLY A 194 -3.00 -13.89 -1.01
N GLY A 195 -2.61 -12.66 -1.33
CA GLY A 195 -1.82 -11.80 -0.45
C GLY A 195 -2.62 -11.18 0.69
N ALA A 196 -3.92 -10.93 0.52
CA ALA A 196 -4.76 -10.25 1.50
C ALA A 196 -4.82 -10.94 2.88
N GLY A 197 -4.71 -12.27 2.94
CA GLY A 197 -4.68 -13.03 4.21
C GLY A 197 -3.29 -13.29 4.79
N SER A 198 -2.23 -12.77 4.15
CA SER A 198 -0.85 -13.00 4.56
C SER A 198 -0.14 -11.70 4.88
N VAL A 199 0.64 -11.68 5.96
CA VAL A 199 1.49 -10.53 6.34
C VAL A 199 2.74 -10.35 5.48
N VAL A 200 3.01 -11.27 4.55
CA VAL A 200 4.18 -11.22 3.65
C VAL A 200 3.79 -11.08 2.18
N GLY A 201 2.64 -11.64 1.80
CA GLY A 201 2.21 -11.75 0.41
C GLY A 201 1.81 -10.44 -0.26
N ASP A 202 1.46 -9.42 0.53
CA ASP A 202 1.05 -8.12 0.00
C ASP A 202 1.72 -6.97 0.78
N THR A 203 2.00 -5.87 0.07
CA THR A 203 2.60 -4.68 0.71
C THR A 203 1.65 -4.07 1.73
N THR A 204 0.34 -4.08 1.47
CA THR A 204 -0.65 -3.50 2.39
C THR A 204 -0.76 -4.27 3.70
N THR A 205 -0.75 -5.60 3.64
CA THR A 205 -0.76 -6.45 4.83
C THR A 205 0.59 -6.43 5.56
N THR A 206 1.69 -6.28 4.83
CA THR A 206 3.01 -5.99 5.42
C THR A 206 2.98 -4.66 6.19
N MET A 207 2.30 -3.63 5.69
CA MET A 207 2.12 -2.36 6.40
C MET A 207 1.28 -2.53 7.66
N MET A 208 0.19 -3.28 7.61
CA MET A 208 -0.62 -3.59 8.80
C MET A 208 0.24 -4.28 9.87
N TRP A 209 1.04 -5.25 9.44
CA TRP A 209 1.94 -5.97 10.32
C TRP A 209 3.00 -5.08 10.96
N LEU A 210 3.59 -4.16 10.18
CA LEU A 210 4.54 -3.16 10.68
C LEU A 210 3.92 -2.12 11.63
N ASP A 211 2.63 -1.84 11.47
CA ASP A 211 1.88 -0.97 12.38
C ASP A 211 1.54 -1.67 13.72
N GLY A 212 1.77 -2.99 13.80
CA GLY A 212 1.58 -3.80 15.00
C GLY A 212 0.34 -4.70 14.97
N VAL A 213 -0.40 -4.71 13.86
CA VAL A 213 -1.57 -5.60 13.69
C VAL A 213 -1.15 -7.06 13.80
N SER A 214 -1.92 -7.87 14.53
CA SER A 214 -1.64 -9.29 14.66
C SER A 214 -1.81 -10.00 13.31
N PRO A 215 -0.86 -10.88 12.91
CA PRO A 215 -1.04 -11.73 11.75
C PRO A 215 -2.34 -12.56 11.79
N LEU A 216 -2.81 -12.91 12.99
CA LEU A 216 -4.02 -13.71 13.15
C LEU A 216 -5.28 -12.93 12.74
N ASP A 217 -5.33 -11.62 12.99
CA ASP A 217 -6.46 -10.76 12.59
C ASP A 217 -6.54 -10.66 11.05
N VAL A 218 -5.38 -10.63 10.39
CA VAL A 218 -5.30 -10.55 8.92
C VAL A 218 -5.64 -11.90 8.26
N VAL A 219 -5.32 -13.03 8.90
CA VAL A 219 -5.62 -14.38 8.38
C VAL A 219 -7.12 -14.58 8.13
N GLU A 220 -7.99 -13.90 8.87
CA GLU A 220 -9.44 -13.94 8.68
C GLU A 220 -9.86 -13.51 7.26
N ALA A 221 -9.07 -12.64 6.61
CA ALA A 221 -9.28 -12.23 5.22
C ALA A 221 -9.28 -13.41 4.25
N TYR A 222 -8.63 -14.55 4.59
CA TYR A 222 -8.67 -15.75 3.75
C TYR A 222 -10.07 -16.36 3.61
N ILE A 223 -10.97 -16.13 4.54
CA ILE A 223 -12.37 -16.56 4.41
C ILE A 223 -13.02 -15.81 3.24
N ALA A 224 -12.91 -14.48 3.22
CA ALA A 224 -13.44 -13.65 2.14
C ALA A 224 -12.74 -13.95 0.80
N SER A 225 -11.41 -13.94 0.80
CA SER A 225 -10.58 -14.20 -0.38
C SER A 225 -10.79 -15.59 -0.98
N GLY A 226 -10.94 -16.62 -0.15
CA GLY A 226 -11.21 -17.99 -0.60
C GLY A 226 -12.59 -18.14 -1.24
N VAL A 227 -13.62 -17.54 -0.63
CA VAL A 227 -14.97 -17.50 -1.23
C VAL A 227 -14.94 -16.73 -2.55
N ALA A 228 -14.29 -15.57 -2.58
CA ALA A 228 -14.13 -14.78 -3.79
C ALA A 228 -13.44 -15.58 -4.90
N LEU A 229 -12.35 -16.30 -4.58
CA LEU A 229 -11.63 -17.17 -5.53
C LEU A 229 -12.53 -18.17 -6.21
N VAL A 230 -13.45 -18.79 -5.48
CA VAL A 230 -14.43 -19.72 -6.08
C VAL A 230 -15.41 -18.96 -6.98
N VAL A 231 -15.96 -17.84 -6.49
CA VAL A 231 -16.98 -17.04 -7.19
C VAL A 231 -16.46 -16.47 -8.50
N PHE A 232 -15.23 -15.92 -8.51
CA PHE A 232 -14.63 -15.31 -9.69
C PHE A 232 -13.86 -16.35 -10.53
N GLY A 233 -13.23 -17.32 -9.89
CA GLY A 233 -12.30 -18.25 -10.52
C GLY A 233 -13.00 -19.28 -11.39
N ILE A 234 -14.16 -19.80 -10.99
CA ILE A 234 -14.93 -20.75 -11.81
C ILE A 234 -15.35 -20.14 -13.16
N PRO A 235 -16.06 -18.99 -13.21
CA PRO A 235 -16.44 -18.39 -14.49
C PRO A 235 -15.22 -17.97 -15.32
N ALA A 236 -14.15 -17.45 -14.69
CA ALA A 236 -12.92 -17.12 -15.39
C ALA A 236 -12.27 -18.35 -16.04
N ALA A 237 -12.19 -19.47 -15.32
CA ALA A 237 -11.59 -20.70 -15.81
C ALA A 237 -12.39 -21.32 -16.96
N LEU A 238 -13.72 -21.32 -16.86
CA LEU A 238 -14.61 -21.76 -17.93
C LEU A 238 -14.49 -20.88 -19.17
N LEU A 239 -14.42 -19.56 -18.97
CA LEU A 239 -14.23 -18.57 -20.04
C LEU A 239 -12.89 -18.79 -20.75
N GLN A 240 -11.80 -18.95 -19.99
CA GLN A 240 -10.49 -19.22 -20.55
C GLN A 240 -10.46 -20.55 -21.30
N HIS A 241 -11.01 -21.61 -20.72
CA HIS A 241 -11.03 -22.94 -21.35
C HIS A 241 -11.78 -22.94 -22.68
N ARG A 242 -12.91 -22.21 -22.77
CA ARG A 242 -13.66 -22.02 -24.02
C ARG A 242 -12.90 -21.18 -25.04
N HIS A 243 -12.11 -20.20 -24.58
CA HIS A 243 -11.31 -19.34 -25.45
C HIS A 243 -10.08 -20.07 -26.00
N MET A 244 -9.37 -20.79 -25.13
CA MET A 244 -8.22 -21.63 -25.46
C MET A 244 -8.02 -22.70 -24.38
N ALA A 245 -8.17 -23.98 -24.76
CA ALA A 245 -7.88 -25.10 -23.87
C ALA A 245 -6.38 -25.20 -23.56
N ILE A 246 -6.05 -25.81 -22.43
CA ILE A 246 -4.67 -25.99 -21.98
C ILE A 246 -3.88 -26.87 -22.97
N SER A 247 -2.70 -26.43 -23.36
CA SER A 247 -1.77 -27.15 -24.24
C SER A 247 -0.74 -27.90 -23.41
N ARG A 248 -0.53 -29.19 -23.69
CA ARG A 248 0.49 -30.03 -23.03
C ARG A 248 1.89 -29.93 -23.64
N GLU A 249 2.01 -29.27 -24.80
CA GLU A 249 3.29 -29.06 -25.48
C GLU A 249 4.05 -27.90 -24.83
N PHE A 250 4.57 -28.09 -23.61
CA PHE A 250 5.47 -27.14 -22.96
C PHE A 250 6.83 -27.78 -22.69
N LYS A 251 7.90 -27.07 -23.05
CA LYS A 251 9.28 -27.48 -22.76
C LYS A 251 9.61 -27.07 -21.32
N ALA A 252 9.30 -27.93 -20.35
CA ALA A 252 9.71 -27.68 -18.98
C ALA A 252 11.22 -27.94 -18.81
N SER A 253 11.96 -26.93 -18.35
CA SER A 253 13.28 -27.15 -17.75
C SER A 253 13.13 -28.05 -16.52
N HIS A 254 14.06 -28.98 -16.30
CA HIS A 254 13.91 -30.06 -15.32
C HIS A 254 14.61 -29.83 -13.97
N HIS A 255 15.27 -28.69 -13.77
CA HIS A 255 16.09 -28.49 -12.58
C HIS A 255 15.49 -27.43 -11.65
N ILE A 256 15.05 -27.87 -10.46
CA ILE A 256 14.69 -27.00 -9.35
C ILE A 256 15.95 -26.75 -8.52
N ASP A 257 16.35 -25.49 -8.35
CA ASP A 257 17.41 -25.09 -7.43
C ASP A 257 16.86 -25.04 -5.99
N TRP A 258 16.89 -26.19 -5.32
CA TRP A 258 16.44 -26.32 -3.93
C TRP A 258 17.20 -25.42 -2.95
N ALA A 259 18.43 -25.00 -3.26
CA ALA A 259 19.14 -24.06 -2.42
C ALA A 259 18.44 -22.69 -2.42
N ARG A 260 17.96 -22.22 -3.58
CA ARG A 260 17.17 -20.98 -3.67
C ARG A 260 15.84 -21.09 -2.95
N VAL A 261 15.15 -22.23 -3.07
CA VAL A 261 13.90 -22.49 -2.32
C VAL A 261 14.17 -22.45 -0.81
N GLY A 262 15.25 -23.07 -0.35
CA GLY A 262 15.67 -23.03 1.05
C GLY A 262 15.99 -21.62 1.54
N ILE A 263 16.62 -20.78 0.71
CA ILE A 263 16.89 -19.37 1.03
C ILE A 263 15.59 -18.58 1.19
N VAL A 264 14.63 -18.74 0.29
CA VAL A 264 13.32 -18.09 0.38
C VAL A 264 12.64 -18.46 1.70
N ILE A 265 12.56 -19.75 2.03
CA ILE A 265 11.98 -20.23 3.29
C ILE A 265 12.73 -19.66 4.50
N PHE A 266 14.07 -19.64 4.46
CA PHE A 266 14.90 -19.10 5.54
C PHE A 266 14.61 -17.62 5.81
N ILE A 267 14.50 -16.80 4.76
CA ILE A 267 14.20 -15.36 4.90
C ILE A 267 12.78 -15.17 5.47
N LEU A 268 11.78 -15.90 4.96
CA LEU A 268 10.40 -15.81 5.43
C LEU A 268 10.27 -16.21 6.91
N VAL A 269 10.85 -17.36 7.29
CA VAL A 269 10.86 -17.83 8.68
C VAL A 269 11.62 -16.84 9.57
N GLY A 270 12.76 -16.32 9.12
CA GLY A 270 13.54 -15.32 9.85
C GLY A 270 12.74 -14.04 10.12
N ALA A 271 12.00 -13.54 9.13
CA ALA A 271 11.13 -12.37 9.27
C ALA A 271 9.99 -12.63 10.27
N ILE A 272 9.29 -13.76 10.14
CA ILE A 272 8.18 -14.16 11.04
C ILE A 272 8.68 -14.29 12.48
N VAL A 273 9.78 -15.03 12.69
CA VAL A 273 10.35 -15.25 14.02
C VAL A 273 10.82 -13.93 14.64
N THR A 274 11.46 -13.06 13.86
CA THR A 274 11.90 -11.75 14.36
C THR A 274 10.69 -10.93 14.83
N ASN A 275 9.66 -10.83 14.01
CA ASN A 275 8.47 -10.06 14.37
C ASN A 275 7.78 -10.62 15.62
N VAL A 276 7.51 -11.93 15.65
CA VAL A 276 6.86 -12.56 16.81
C VAL A 276 7.68 -12.31 18.08
N THR A 277 9.01 -12.40 17.99
CA THR A 277 9.89 -12.13 19.12
C THR A 277 9.85 -10.66 19.55
N VAL A 278 9.92 -9.73 18.60
CA VAL A 278 9.91 -8.28 18.87
C VAL A 278 8.57 -7.86 19.47
N ASN A 279 7.44 -8.28 18.89
CA ASN A 279 6.12 -7.91 19.41
C ASN A 279 5.83 -8.51 20.79
N LEU A 280 6.29 -9.74 21.08
CA LEU A 280 6.04 -10.38 22.37
C LEU A 280 7.01 -9.98 23.48
N LYS A 281 8.27 -9.67 23.16
CA LYS A 281 9.33 -9.47 24.17
C LYS A 281 9.96 -8.08 24.16
N PHE A 282 9.85 -7.35 23.06
CA PHE A 282 10.56 -6.09 22.83
C PHE A 282 9.68 -5.02 22.18
N ALA A 283 8.37 -5.00 22.49
CA ALA A 283 7.41 -4.10 21.84
C ALA A 283 7.84 -2.62 21.92
N ALA A 284 8.35 -2.17 23.08
CA ALA A 284 8.86 -0.79 23.24
C ALA A 284 10.09 -0.47 22.36
N ALA A 285 10.89 -1.48 22.00
CA ALA A 285 12.02 -1.29 21.10
C ALA A 285 11.59 -1.21 19.63
N ALA A 286 10.41 -1.75 19.27
CA ALA A 286 9.89 -1.76 17.91
C ALA A 286 9.69 -0.35 17.33
N ASP A 287 9.39 0.63 18.19
CA ASP A 287 9.22 2.03 17.78
C ASP A 287 10.54 2.78 17.55
N HIS A 288 11.69 2.15 17.85
CA HIS A 288 13.01 2.78 17.77
C HIS A 288 13.94 2.14 16.74
N PHE A 289 13.61 0.96 16.22
CA PHE A 289 14.48 0.25 15.27
C PHE A 289 13.70 -0.56 14.23
N PRO A 290 14.08 -0.53 12.95
CA PRO A 290 13.41 -1.25 11.88
C PRO A 290 13.78 -2.76 11.86
N PHE A 291 13.31 -3.51 12.87
CA PHE A 291 13.68 -4.91 13.06
C PHE A 291 13.33 -5.83 11.89
N LEU A 292 12.14 -5.68 11.30
CA LEU A 292 11.67 -6.58 10.24
C LEU A 292 12.46 -6.37 8.95
N GLY A 293 12.61 -5.12 8.53
CA GLY A 293 13.46 -4.76 7.40
C GLY A 293 14.89 -5.25 7.61
N ALA A 294 15.46 -5.00 8.80
CA ALA A 294 16.80 -5.47 9.13
C ALA A 294 16.92 -7.00 9.08
N ALA A 295 15.94 -7.75 9.61
CA ALA A 295 15.97 -9.20 9.62
C ALA A 295 15.97 -9.82 8.22
N VAL A 296 15.15 -9.29 7.30
CA VAL A 296 15.15 -9.73 5.89
C VAL A 296 16.52 -9.50 5.25
N TRP A 297 17.13 -8.33 5.48
CA TRP A 297 18.46 -8.03 4.94
C TRP A 297 19.57 -8.87 5.56
N VAL A 298 19.55 -9.09 6.88
CA VAL A 298 20.49 -9.99 7.55
C VAL A 298 20.36 -11.41 6.99
N ALA A 299 19.15 -11.92 6.84
CA ALA A 299 18.91 -13.25 6.26
C ALA A 299 19.41 -13.34 4.80
N LEU A 300 19.13 -12.32 3.98
CA LEU A 300 19.64 -12.22 2.61
C LEU A 300 21.17 -12.23 2.57
N LEU A 301 21.82 -11.42 3.40
CA LEU A 301 23.29 -11.32 3.45
C LEU A 301 23.94 -12.62 3.94
N LEU A 302 23.34 -13.29 4.93
CA LEU A 302 23.78 -14.61 5.39
C LEU A 302 23.63 -15.69 4.32
N ALA A 303 22.66 -15.55 3.42
CA ALA A 303 22.43 -16.50 2.32
C ALA A 303 23.38 -16.29 1.11
N VAL A 304 24.05 -15.14 1.00
CA VAL A 304 24.96 -14.79 -0.12
C VAL A 304 25.98 -15.88 -0.46
N PRO A 305 26.64 -16.56 0.51
CA PRO A 305 27.61 -17.61 0.20
C PRO A 305 26.99 -18.83 -0.51
N LEU A 306 25.71 -19.11 -0.32
CA LEU A 306 25.00 -20.23 -0.97
C LEU A 306 24.58 -19.85 -2.39
N ARG A 307 23.87 -18.72 -2.52
CA ARG A 307 23.42 -18.15 -3.79
C ARG A 307 23.38 -16.63 -3.65
N LYS A 308 23.98 -15.93 -4.63
CA LYS A 308 23.96 -14.47 -4.65
C LYS A 308 22.57 -13.96 -5.08
N PRO A 309 22.02 -12.94 -4.40
CA PRO A 309 20.86 -12.20 -4.90
C PRO A 309 21.19 -11.47 -6.20
N GLU A 310 20.15 -11.18 -6.97
CA GLU A 310 20.26 -10.41 -8.21
C GLU A 310 20.36 -8.90 -7.88
N TRP A 311 21.57 -8.46 -7.50
CA TRP A 311 21.83 -7.08 -7.05
C TRP A 311 21.44 -6.00 -8.06
N SER A 312 21.37 -6.36 -9.35
CA SER A 312 20.95 -5.47 -10.44
C SER A 312 19.51 -4.96 -10.28
N LEU A 313 18.67 -5.63 -9.48
CA LEU A 313 17.29 -5.23 -9.21
C LEU A 313 17.17 -4.10 -8.19
N ILE A 314 18.18 -3.86 -7.34
CA ILE A 314 18.10 -2.87 -6.26
C ILE A 314 17.71 -1.47 -6.77
N PRO A 315 18.34 -0.89 -7.82
CA PRO A 315 17.98 0.46 -8.26
C PRO A 315 16.52 0.59 -8.68
N GLY A 316 15.97 -0.44 -9.34
CA GLY A 316 14.58 -0.48 -9.75
C GLY A 316 13.64 -0.60 -8.55
N ALA A 317 13.90 -1.58 -7.68
CA ALA A 317 13.11 -1.81 -6.46
C ALA A 317 13.15 -0.61 -5.51
N PHE A 318 14.32 0.03 -5.35
CA PHE A 318 14.51 1.23 -4.54
C PHE A 318 13.70 2.40 -5.08
N LYS A 319 13.74 2.65 -6.40
CA LYS A 319 12.94 3.70 -7.04
C LYS A 319 11.43 3.49 -6.83
N GLY A 320 10.96 2.25 -6.97
CA GLY A 320 9.58 1.87 -6.67
C GLY A 320 9.23 2.09 -5.20
N SER A 321 10.13 1.71 -4.29
CA SER A 321 9.95 1.90 -2.85
C SER A 321 9.86 3.39 -2.47
N VAL A 322 10.72 4.25 -3.02
CA VAL A 322 10.65 5.72 -2.79
C VAL A 322 9.32 6.30 -3.26
N PHE A 323 8.81 5.84 -4.40
CA PHE A 323 7.49 6.22 -4.88
C PHE A 323 6.40 5.85 -3.86
N LEU A 324 6.39 4.61 -3.38
CA LEU A 324 5.41 4.13 -2.41
C LEU A 324 5.52 4.86 -1.07
N LEU A 325 6.73 5.00 -0.52
CA LEU A 325 6.98 5.72 0.72
C LEU A 325 6.54 7.18 0.66
N SER A 326 6.63 7.81 -0.52
CA SER A 326 6.12 9.16 -0.72
C SER A 326 4.60 9.22 -0.52
N LEU A 327 3.86 8.26 -1.07
CA LEU A 327 2.40 8.18 -0.91
C LEU A 327 1.98 7.81 0.52
N VAL A 328 2.71 6.89 1.16
CA VAL A 328 2.51 6.53 2.57
C VAL A 328 2.74 7.74 3.48
N THR A 329 3.78 8.53 3.22
CA THR A 329 4.07 9.76 3.98
C THR A 329 2.97 10.81 3.75
N CYS A 330 2.45 10.95 2.52
CA CYS A 330 1.28 11.80 2.27
C CYS A 330 0.07 11.35 3.09
N ALA A 331 -0.22 10.06 3.12
CA ALA A 331 -1.35 9.50 3.85
C ALA A 331 -1.22 9.71 5.37
N SER A 332 -0.01 9.54 5.94
CA SER A 332 0.21 9.71 7.39
C SER A 332 0.00 11.15 7.88
N MET A 333 -0.01 12.12 6.96
CA MET A 333 -0.26 13.54 7.23
C MET A 333 -1.73 13.96 7.13
N MET A 334 -2.64 13.06 6.74
CA MET A 334 -4.06 13.39 6.57
C MET A 334 -4.80 13.53 7.90
N PRO A 335 -5.78 14.46 8.00
CA PRO A 335 -6.61 14.62 9.20
C PRO A 335 -7.68 13.52 9.27
N VAL A 336 -7.28 12.34 9.76
CA VAL A 336 -8.13 11.14 9.79
C VAL A 336 -9.34 11.27 10.71
N GLU A 337 -9.34 12.22 11.64
CA GLU A 337 -10.45 12.49 12.56
C GLU A 337 -11.69 13.02 11.83
N GLU A 338 -11.49 13.56 10.63
CA GLU A 338 -12.56 14.10 9.79
C GLU A 338 -13.18 13.03 8.87
N LEU A 339 -12.65 11.80 8.89
CA LEU A 339 -13.21 10.67 8.12
C LEU A 339 -14.46 10.09 8.80
N PRO A 340 -15.38 9.50 8.02
CA PRO A 340 -16.45 8.69 8.57
C PRO A 340 -15.89 7.59 9.49
N PRO A 341 -16.56 7.26 10.61
CA PRO A 341 -16.07 6.27 11.56
C PRO A 341 -15.87 4.91 10.88
N ALA A 342 -14.81 4.22 11.30
CA ALA A 342 -14.51 2.88 10.83
C ALA A 342 -15.69 1.93 11.11
N SER A 343 -16.14 1.24 10.08
CA SER A 343 -17.29 0.35 10.11
C SER A 343 -17.25 -0.58 8.90
N TRP A 344 -17.99 -1.69 8.93
CA TRP A 344 -18.04 -2.59 7.78
C TRP A 344 -18.47 -1.90 6.47
N PRO A 345 -19.38 -0.90 6.43
CA PRO A 345 -19.69 -0.19 5.19
C PRO A 345 -18.54 0.68 4.68
N THR A 346 -17.79 1.34 5.58
CA THR A 346 -16.64 2.15 5.16
C THR A 346 -15.50 1.25 4.67
N ALA A 347 -15.26 0.10 5.31
CA ALA A 347 -14.33 -0.92 4.81
C ALA A 347 -14.76 -1.44 3.43
N LEU A 348 -16.04 -1.79 3.24
CA LEU A 348 -16.57 -2.22 1.94
C LEU A 348 -16.37 -1.15 0.85
N ALA A 349 -16.66 0.12 1.18
CA ALA A 349 -16.47 1.24 0.27
C ALA A 349 -14.99 1.47 -0.08
N LEU A 350 -14.09 1.33 0.89
CA LEU A 350 -12.64 1.44 0.67
C LEU A 350 -12.14 0.45 -0.38
N GLY A 351 -12.69 -0.77 -0.45
CA GLY A 351 -12.31 -1.70 -1.52
C GLY A 351 -12.75 -1.26 -2.92
N PHE A 352 -13.91 -0.61 -3.06
CA PHE A 352 -14.30 0.01 -4.34
C PHE A 352 -13.42 1.22 -4.68
N ILE A 353 -13.09 2.04 -3.69
CA ILE A 353 -12.17 3.17 -3.85
C ILE A 353 -10.79 2.66 -4.28
N SER A 354 -10.34 1.54 -3.71
CA SER A 354 -9.11 0.86 -4.06
C SER A 354 -9.07 0.32 -5.49
N ALA A 355 -10.22 0.15 -6.17
CA ALA A 355 -10.21 -0.17 -7.59
C ALA A 355 -9.67 0.98 -8.45
N VAL A 356 -9.80 2.21 -7.99
CA VAL A 356 -9.42 3.42 -8.74
C VAL A 356 -8.10 3.98 -8.25
N PHE A 357 -7.86 3.89 -6.94
CA PHE A 357 -6.65 4.38 -6.29
C PHE A 357 -5.83 3.22 -5.74
N ASP A 358 -4.51 3.39 -5.72
CA ASP A 358 -3.61 2.36 -5.20
C ASP A 358 -3.94 2.02 -3.74
N ASN A 359 -3.82 0.75 -3.37
CA ASN A 359 -4.27 0.24 -2.08
C ASN A 359 -3.34 0.61 -0.91
N ILE A 360 -2.06 0.88 -1.19
CA ILE A 360 -1.04 1.30 -0.22
C ILE A 360 -1.41 2.60 0.51
N PRO A 361 -1.67 3.74 -0.18
CA PRO A 361 -2.07 4.98 0.48
C PRO A 361 -3.38 4.86 1.27
N LEU A 362 -4.34 4.07 0.78
CA LEU A 362 -5.60 3.83 1.48
C LEU A 362 -5.40 3.01 2.76
N THR A 363 -4.51 2.02 2.73
CA THR A 363 -4.15 1.22 3.89
C THR A 363 -3.44 2.08 4.94
N ALA A 364 -2.48 2.92 4.53
CA ALA A 364 -1.83 3.87 5.44
C ALA A 364 -2.84 4.80 6.12
N LEU A 365 -3.81 5.32 5.35
CA LEU A 365 -4.86 6.18 5.89
C LEU A 365 -5.74 5.45 6.91
N ALA A 366 -6.15 4.21 6.60
CA ALA A 366 -6.98 3.40 7.49
C ALA A 366 -6.23 2.97 8.77
N LEU A 367 -4.93 2.65 8.67
CA LEU A 367 -4.07 2.40 9.84
C LEU A 367 -3.98 3.63 10.74
N LYS A 368 -3.77 4.81 10.15
CA LYS A 368 -3.70 6.07 10.89
C LYS A 368 -5.03 6.40 11.59
N GLN A 369 -6.15 6.12 10.91
CA GLN A 369 -7.49 6.29 11.48
C GLN A 369 -7.74 5.32 12.65
N GLY A 370 -7.38 4.04 12.47
CA GLY A 370 -7.68 2.97 13.42
C GLY A 370 -9.18 2.61 13.47
N GLY A 371 -9.54 1.66 14.33
CA GLY A 371 -10.94 1.26 14.57
C GLY A 371 -11.55 0.34 13.51
N TYR A 372 -10.76 -0.11 12.53
CA TYR A 372 -11.20 -1.11 11.55
C TYR A 372 -11.04 -2.52 12.11
N ASP A 373 -11.86 -3.43 11.61
CA ASP A 373 -11.57 -4.86 11.66
C ASP A 373 -10.53 -5.16 10.55
N TRP A 374 -9.35 -5.62 10.97
CA TRP A 374 -8.20 -5.76 10.07
C TRP A 374 -8.39 -6.85 9.01
N GLY A 375 -9.13 -7.92 9.30
CA GLY A 375 -9.42 -8.97 8.32
C GLY A 375 -10.28 -8.44 7.17
N PHE A 376 -11.30 -7.64 7.50
CA PHE A 376 -12.14 -6.99 6.49
C PHE A 376 -11.38 -5.93 5.70
N LEU A 377 -10.58 -5.12 6.38
CA LEU A 377 -9.80 -4.07 5.72
C LEU A 377 -8.77 -4.69 4.77
N ALA A 378 -8.03 -5.72 5.21
CA ALA A 378 -7.03 -6.41 4.40
C ALA A 378 -7.65 -7.02 3.15
N TYR A 379 -8.81 -7.66 3.28
CA TYR A 379 -9.57 -8.13 2.14
C TYR A 379 -10.03 -6.97 1.24
N ALA A 380 -10.59 -5.91 1.81
CA ALA A 380 -11.16 -4.80 1.06
C ALA A 380 -10.12 -4.08 0.20
N VAL A 381 -9.04 -3.60 0.81
CA VAL A 381 -7.98 -2.85 0.10
C VAL A 381 -7.09 -3.79 -0.72
N GLY A 382 -6.85 -5.02 -0.24
CA GLY A 382 -6.07 -6.01 -0.98
C GLY A 382 -6.79 -6.43 -2.27
N PHE A 383 -7.97 -7.03 -2.14
CA PHE A 383 -8.73 -7.58 -3.27
C PHE A 383 -9.39 -6.50 -4.14
N GLY A 384 -9.86 -5.40 -3.53
CA GLY A 384 -10.64 -4.37 -4.23
C GLY A 384 -9.92 -3.78 -5.45
N GLY A 385 -8.60 -3.64 -5.38
CA GLY A 385 -7.74 -3.17 -6.47
C GLY A 385 -7.76 -4.03 -7.74
N SER A 386 -8.34 -5.23 -7.72
CA SER A 386 -8.44 -6.12 -8.87
C SER A 386 -9.63 -5.81 -9.79
N MET A 387 -10.59 -4.99 -9.34
CA MET A 387 -11.77 -4.64 -10.14
C MET A 387 -11.44 -3.83 -11.41
N LEU A 388 -10.31 -3.12 -11.41
CA LEU A 388 -9.76 -2.42 -12.57
C LEU A 388 -8.28 -2.77 -12.75
N TRP A 389 -7.81 -2.81 -14.00
CA TRP A 389 -6.43 -3.20 -14.29
C TRP A 389 -5.37 -2.28 -13.67
N PHE A 390 -5.69 -1.01 -13.42
CA PHE A 390 -4.76 -0.05 -12.82
C PHE A 390 -4.99 0.16 -11.32
N GLY A 391 -5.98 -0.51 -10.72
CA GLY A 391 -6.27 -0.39 -9.29
C GLY A 391 -5.25 -1.08 -8.38
N SER A 392 -4.32 -1.83 -8.95
CA SER A 392 -3.20 -2.43 -8.23
C SER A 392 -1.97 -2.55 -9.13
N SER A 393 -0.79 -2.55 -8.52
CA SER A 393 0.49 -2.72 -9.24
C SER A 393 0.56 -4.05 -10.00
N ALA A 394 -0.03 -5.12 -9.45
CA ALA A 394 -0.17 -6.41 -10.11
C ALA A 394 -0.96 -6.30 -11.43
N GLY A 395 -2.07 -5.55 -11.42
CA GLY A 395 -2.86 -5.30 -12.62
C GLY A 395 -2.09 -4.54 -13.70
N VAL A 396 -1.36 -3.49 -13.31
CA VAL A 396 -0.51 -2.72 -14.24
C VAL A 396 0.57 -3.60 -14.85
N ALA A 397 1.19 -4.47 -14.06
CA ALA A 397 2.22 -5.40 -14.51
C ALA A 397 1.67 -6.40 -15.54
N VAL A 398 0.52 -7.03 -15.26
CA VAL A 398 -0.15 -7.95 -16.19
C VAL A 398 -0.58 -7.22 -17.48
N ALA A 399 -1.13 -6.01 -17.37
CA ALA A 399 -1.55 -5.22 -18.53
C ALA A 399 -0.38 -4.75 -19.41
N ASN A 400 0.84 -4.68 -18.88
CA ASN A 400 2.04 -4.42 -19.67
C ASN A 400 2.50 -5.67 -20.45
N LEU A 401 2.30 -6.88 -19.92
CA LEU A 401 2.53 -8.13 -20.66
C LEU A 401 1.46 -8.39 -21.74
N PHE A 402 0.23 -7.96 -21.46
CA PHE A 402 -0.95 -8.16 -22.31
C PHE A 402 -1.65 -6.81 -22.56
N PRO A 403 -1.20 -6.02 -23.56
CA PRO A 403 -1.71 -4.67 -23.82
C PRO A 403 -3.23 -4.58 -24.00
N GLU A 404 -3.88 -5.65 -24.45
CA GLU A 404 -5.34 -5.77 -24.58
C GLU A 404 -6.08 -5.57 -23.24
N ALA A 405 -5.44 -5.86 -22.11
CA ALA A 405 -6.01 -5.67 -20.78
C ALA A 405 -6.12 -4.19 -20.35
N LYS A 406 -5.43 -3.26 -21.02
CA LYS A 406 -5.47 -1.82 -20.70
C LYS A 406 -6.82 -1.17 -21.01
N SER A 407 -7.72 -1.86 -21.70
CA SER A 407 -9.08 -1.37 -21.94
C SER A 407 -9.96 -1.57 -20.70
N VAL A 408 -10.28 -0.48 -20.01
CA VAL A 408 -11.19 -0.47 -18.85
C VAL A 408 -12.54 -1.10 -19.16
N GLY A 409 -13.12 -0.75 -20.32
CA GLY A 409 -14.42 -1.28 -20.74
C GLY A 409 -14.37 -2.80 -20.97
N GLN A 410 -13.30 -3.31 -21.59
CA GLN A 410 -13.14 -4.75 -21.80
C GLN A 410 -12.85 -5.49 -20.49
N TRP A 411 -12.04 -4.90 -19.62
CA TRP A 411 -11.75 -5.44 -18.29
C TRP A 411 -13.02 -5.60 -17.47
N LEU A 412 -13.87 -4.57 -17.39
CA LEU A 412 -15.14 -4.62 -16.67
C LEU A 412 -16.14 -5.57 -17.33
N ARG A 413 -16.26 -5.54 -18.67
CA ARG A 413 -17.19 -6.40 -19.40
C ARG A 413 -16.86 -7.88 -19.25
N HIS A 414 -15.58 -8.23 -19.32
CA HIS A 414 -15.13 -9.63 -19.29
C HIS A 414 -14.70 -10.12 -17.91
N GLY A 415 -14.44 -9.21 -16.97
CA GLY A 415 -14.05 -9.47 -15.58
C GLY A 415 -15.11 -9.05 -14.56
N TRP A 416 -16.39 -8.89 -14.97
CA TRP A 416 -17.49 -8.49 -14.08
C TRP A 416 -17.59 -9.35 -12.81
N PHE A 417 -17.23 -10.63 -12.91
CA PHE A 417 -17.23 -11.59 -11.81
C PHE A 417 -16.22 -11.25 -10.70
N ILE A 418 -15.23 -10.38 -10.94
CA ILE A 418 -14.31 -9.90 -9.91
C ILE A 418 -15.06 -9.02 -8.90
N ALA A 419 -15.86 -8.06 -9.36
CA ALA A 419 -16.65 -7.20 -8.48
C ALA A 419 -17.72 -7.99 -7.72
N VAL A 420 -18.29 -9.02 -8.34
CA VAL A 420 -19.22 -9.95 -7.65
C VAL A 420 -18.47 -10.79 -6.62
N GLY A 421 -17.28 -11.31 -6.96
CA GLY A 421 -16.40 -12.00 -6.03
C GLY A 421 -16.06 -11.15 -4.81
N TYR A 422 -15.79 -9.86 -5.01
CA TYR A 422 -15.54 -8.89 -3.95
C TYR A 422 -16.70 -8.81 -2.95
N ILE A 423 -17.91 -8.54 -3.46
CA ILE A 423 -19.10 -8.39 -2.62
C ILE A 423 -19.42 -9.70 -1.89
N VAL A 424 -19.43 -10.81 -2.61
CA VAL A 424 -19.79 -12.12 -2.03
C VAL A 424 -18.76 -12.56 -0.99
N GLY A 425 -17.46 -12.37 -1.25
CA GLY A 425 -16.42 -12.66 -0.27
C GLY A 425 -16.54 -11.79 0.97
N PHE A 426 -16.77 -10.48 0.82
CA PHE A 426 -16.94 -9.56 1.94
C PHE A 426 -18.11 -9.97 2.85
N PHE A 427 -19.27 -10.24 2.25
CA PHE A 427 -20.45 -10.65 3.02
C PHE A 427 -20.33 -12.06 3.59
N ALA A 428 -19.57 -12.96 2.96
CA ALA A 428 -19.27 -14.26 3.55
C ALA A 428 -18.48 -14.11 4.85
N LEU A 429 -17.45 -13.26 4.86
CA LEU A 429 -16.71 -12.93 6.09
C LEU A 429 -17.62 -12.28 7.14
N LEU A 430 -18.48 -11.33 6.73
CA LEU A 430 -19.46 -10.69 7.61
C LEU A 430 -20.44 -11.68 8.25
N VAL A 431 -20.90 -12.68 7.50
CA VAL A 431 -21.82 -13.70 8.01
C VAL A 431 -21.11 -14.71 8.92
N VAL A 432 -19.86 -15.07 8.59
CA VAL A 432 -19.12 -16.11 9.33
C VAL A 432 -18.55 -15.59 10.63
N LEU A 433 -17.94 -14.40 10.63
CA LEU A 433 -17.28 -13.85 11.81
C LEU A 433 -18.03 -12.68 12.43
N GLY A 434 -18.81 -11.92 11.67
CA GLY A 434 -19.29 -10.61 12.12
C GLY A 434 -18.19 -9.55 12.04
N TRP A 435 -18.53 -8.30 12.38
CA TRP A 435 -17.58 -7.18 12.39
C TRP A 435 -17.05 -6.97 13.81
N HIS A 436 -15.75 -7.14 14.00
CA HIS A 436 -15.06 -6.99 15.27
C HIS A 436 -13.96 -5.93 15.14
N PRO A 437 -14.30 -4.64 15.32
CA PRO A 437 -13.33 -3.57 15.16
C PRO A 437 -12.27 -3.65 16.25
N HIS A 438 -11.01 -3.52 15.86
CA HIS A 438 -9.90 -3.50 16.80
C HIS A 438 -9.65 -2.08 17.31
N GLU A 439 -9.22 -1.97 18.56
CA GLU A 439 -8.74 -0.70 19.09
C GLU A 439 -7.50 -0.23 18.32
N LYS A 440 -7.29 1.10 18.32
CA LYS A 440 -6.14 1.70 17.64
C LYS A 440 -4.85 1.20 18.28
N HIS A 441 -3.99 0.56 17.49
CA HIS A 441 -2.80 -0.16 17.98
C HIS A 441 -1.67 0.76 18.46
N LYS A 442 -1.64 2.02 18.00
CA LYS A 442 -0.69 3.04 18.47
C LYS A 442 -1.43 4.29 18.93
N GLU A 443 -1.18 4.70 20.17
CA GLU A 443 -1.65 6.00 20.67
C GLU A 443 -1.04 7.11 19.80
N ASP A 444 -1.84 8.11 19.44
CA ASP A 444 -1.28 9.32 18.83
C ASP A 444 -0.30 9.96 19.83
N ALA A 445 0.81 10.52 19.33
CA ALA A 445 1.70 11.33 20.15
C ALA A 445 0.86 12.35 20.95
N PRO A 446 1.07 12.49 22.28
CA PRO A 446 0.26 13.38 23.08
C PRO A 446 0.32 14.78 22.45
N ALA A 447 -0.85 15.34 22.14
CA ALA A 447 -0.95 16.68 21.61
C ALA A 447 -0.17 17.61 22.53
N VAL A 448 0.84 18.30 22.00
CA VAL A 448 1.56 19.32 22.78
C VAL A 448 0.53 20.40 23.09
N GLN A 449 -0.01 20.39 24.31
CA GLN A 449 -0.86 21.47 24.78
C GLN A 449 -0.04 22.75 24.65
N ALA A 450 -0.48 23.64 23.76
CA ALA A 450 0.11 24.97 23.66
C ALA A 450 0.05 25.60 25.06
N GLN A 451 1.20 25.75 25.71
CA GLN A 451 1.29 26.51 26.95
C GLN A 451 0.69 27.89 26.66
N PRO A 452 -0.32 28.35 27.41
CA PRO A 452 -0.85 29.69 27.22
C PRO A 452 0.31 30.65 27.36
N ALA A 453 0.55 31.44 26.30
CA ALA A 453 1.60 32.44 26.27
C ALA A 453 1.50 33.28 27.54
N THR A 454 2.49 33.16 28.42
CA THR A 454 2.62 34.04 29.58
C THR A 454 2.66 35.46 29.04
N ALA A 455 1.61 36.23 29.33
CA ALA A 455 1.52 37.62 28.92
C ALA A 455 2.79 38.37 29.37
N PRO A 456 3.38 39.22 28.51
CA PRO A 456 4.52 40.02 28.93
C PRO A 456 4.11 40.91 30.10
N GLY A 457 4.81 40.75 31.22
CA GLY A 457 4.49 41.38 32.49
C GLY A 457 4.28 42.89 32.35
N SER A 458 3.07 43.33 32.70
CA SER A 458 2.77 44.74 32.91
C SER A 458 3.56 45.24 34.11
N ALA A 459 4.40 46.25 33.88
CA ALA A 459 5.04 47.06 34.91
C ALA A 459 4.00 47.56 35.93
N GLY A 460 4.30 47.41 37.23
CA GLY A 460 3.46 47.95 38.29
C GLY A 460 4.09 47.82 39.68
N GLY A 461 4.56 48.94 40.22
CA GLY A 461 4.45 49.23 41.65
C GLY A 461 5.53 48.68 42.58
N VAL A 462 6.60 49.44 42.76
CA VAL A 462 7.37 49.44 44.00
C VAL A 462 6.48 49.99 45.12
N THR A 463 6.26 49.23 46.20
CA THR A 463 5.98 49.75 47.56
C THR A 463 6.19 48.65 48.62
N PRO A 464 6.55 49.01 49.85
CA PRO A 464 7.47 48.23 50.70
C PRO A 464 6.80 47.18 51.60
N ALA A 465 7.62 46.23 52.03
CA ALA A 465 7.28 45.20 53.01
C ALA A 465 6.89 45.80 54.37
N ILE A 466 5.68 45.48 54.83
CA ILE A 466 5.28 45.61 56.24
C ILE A 466 5.25 44.19 56.81
N GLY A 467 6.21 43.89 57.67
CA GLY A 467 6.22 42.68 58.48
C GLY A 467 5.12 42.74 59.53
N SER A 468 4.41 41.62 59.72
CA SER A 468 3.60 41.37 60.92
C SER A 468 4.27 40.28 61.75
N PRO A 469 4.41 40.45 63.08
CA PRO A 469 5.08 39.51 63.95
C PRO A 469 4.11 38.43 64.45
N GLY A 470 4.65 37.26 64.78
CA GLY A 470 3.89 36.18 65.39
C GLY A 470 4.79 35.16 66.07
N TYR A 471 5.40 35.57 67.19
CA TYR A 471 5.71 34.68 68.31
C TYR A 471 5.67 35.50 69.62
N GLN A 472 4.80 35.02 70.51
CA GLN A 472 4.37 35.50 71.84
C GLN A 472 3.30 36.59 71.88
#